data_AF-A0A0B1SWX6-F1
#
_entry.id   AF-A0A0B1SWX6-F1
#
_cell.length_a   1.000
_cell.length_b   1.000
_cell.length_c   1.000
_cell.angle_alpha   90.00
_cell.angle_beta   90.00
_cell.angle_gamma   90.00
#
_symmetry.space_group_name_H-M   'P 1'
#
loop_
_entity.id
_entity.type
_entity.pdbx_description
1 polymer ?
#
loop_
_entity_poly.entity_id
_entity_poly.type
_entity_poly.pdbx_seq_one_letter_code
_entity_poly.pdbx_strand_id
1 'polypeptide(L)'
;MLSTGMFISRLYGISSFVVCNGYEHAPLNIVLYNVFSGHGPDLYGVEPLSYYLKNLALNWNVVAVLAPLAIPLSALNYMCSWKASKEHKKWGIPFHPSYWRHYSSLFLLFASLSAWCMIFFNQPHKEERFLFPVYPLIALMAAVALDAAERLTNRFVHLLSYLSWVVVLLFIVTSLSRTYTLHRNFSAHIEIYKSFNEHLMDHQQQLDFSKRNDPLRLCVGKEWYRFPSSFFLPQTAVDARSRKRGIHLHFLKSEFSGLLPKYYPQGRLPFITRRIPTEMNDLNQEEVSRYVPLDTCDYIVDLETPDQTTALEPNFGLMTDVFTRLYSHPFLVSSKSHWFYRAFFIPYLSVKHTSFASYTLYQRIPPTVKA
;
A
#
# COMPACT_ATOMS: atom_id res chain seq x y z
N MET A 1 -6.02 -18.05 -24.79
CA MET A 1 -5.75 -17.05 -23.73
C MET A 1 -6.81 -16.98 -22.62
N LEU A 2 -8.07 -17.39 -22.84
CA LEU A 2 -9.10 -17.45 -21.77
C LEU A 2 -8.92 -18.63 -20.77
N SER A 3 -8.20 -19.69 -21.15
CA SER A 3 -7.98 -20.86 -20.28
C SER A 3 -7.02 -20.59 -19.11
N THR A 4 -6.03 -19.71 -19.32
CA THR A 4 -5.01 -19.37 -18.31
C THR A 4 -5.55 -18.47 -17.19
N GLY A 5 -6.51 -17.59 -17.49
CA GLY A 5 -7.17 -16.72 -16.48
C GLY A 5 -8.08 -17.49 -15.52
N MET A 6 -8.75 -18.54 -15.99
CA MET A 6 -9.56 -19.42 -15.14
C MET A 6 -8.72 -20.22 -14.15
N PHE A 7 -7.49 -20.60 -14.53
CA PHE A 7 -6.55 -21.33 -13.68
C PHE A 7 -6.05 -20.47 -12.50
N ILE A 8 -5.80 -19.18 -12.74
CA ILE A 8 -5.37 -18.23 -11.70
C ILE A 8 -6.51 -17.96 -10.70
N SER A 9 -7.77 -17.84 -11.14
CA SER A 9 -8.90 -17.67 -10.21
C SER A 9 -9.14 -18.90 -9.33
N ARG A 10 -8.91 -20.12 -9.85
CA ARG A 10 -9.00 -21.37 -9.08
C ARG A 10 -7.89 -21.48 -8.03
N LEU A 11 -6.68 -21.02 -8.34
CA LEU A 11 -5.56 -20.97 -7.38
C LEU A 11 -5.81 -19.97 -6.23
N TYR A 12 -6.41 -18.81 -6.52
CA TYR A 12 -6.83 -17.85 -5.49
C TYR A 12 -7.95 -18.38 -4.59
N GLY A 13 -8.90 -19.14 -5.18
CA GLY A 13 -9.93 -19.83 -4.42
C GLY A 13 -9.33 -20.82 -3.43
N ILE A 14 -8.46 -21.73 -3.89
CA ILE A 14 -7.91 -22.83 -3.07
C ILE A 14 -7.01 -22.32 -1.93
N SER A 15 -6.27 -21.21 -2.14
CA SER A 15 -5.48 -20.58 -1.08
C SER A 15 -6.32 -20.01 0.08
N SER A 16 -7.61 -19.76 -0.14
CA SER A 16 -8.51 -19.17 0.88
C SER A 16 -9.24 -20.23 1.73
N PHE A 17 -9.13 -21.53 1.40
CA PHE A 17 -9.91 -22.59 2.04
C PHE A 17 -9.15 -23.39 3.10
N VAL A 18 -7.82 -23.28 3.18
CA VAL A 18 -7.02 -24.13 4.07
C VAL A 18 -6.09 -23.29 4.92
N VAL A 19 -6.61 -22.76 6.02
CA VAL A 19 -5.79 -22.38 7.18
C VAL A 19 -5.99 -23.49 8.21
N CYS A 20 -4.91 -24.26 8.43
CA CYS A 20 -4.93 -25.56 9.08
C CYS A 20 -5.64 -25.56 10.46
N ASN A 21 -6.58 -26.50 10.63
CA ASN A 21 -7.37 -26.91 11.82
C ASN A 21 -8.74 -26.25 12.10
N GLY A 22 -9.32 -25.53 11.14
CA GLY A 22 -10.73 -25.16 11.14
C GLY A 22 -11.18 -24.76 9.74
N TYR A 23 -12.44 -25.03 9.38
CA TYR A 23 -13.03 -24.48 8.16
C TYR A 23 -13.34 -22.99 8.39
N GLU A 24 -12.30 -22.16 8.47
CA GLU A 24 -12.45 -20.72 8.48
C GLU A 24 -12.44 -20.21 7.04
N HIS A 25 -13.62 -19.90 6.54
CA HIS A 25 -13.77 -19.23 5.26
C HIS A 25 -13.38 -17.76 5.44
N ALA A 26 -12.10 -17.42 5.25
CA ALA A 26 -11.60 -16.05 5.43
C ALA A 26 -12.45 -14.99 4.69
N PRO A 27 -12.93 -15.22 3.44
CA PRO A 27 -13.83 -14.27 2.79
C PRO A 27 -15.19 -14.15 3.49
N LEU A 28 -15.75 -15.26 3.99
CA LEU A 28 -17.01 -15.25 4.72
C LEU A 28 -16.85 -14.54 6.07
N ASN A 29 -15.75 -14.75 6.78
CA ASN A 29 -15.46 -14.04 8.03
C ASN A 29 -15.28 -12.54 7.81
N ILE A 30 -14.66 -12.12 6.70
CA ILE A 30 -14.58 -10.70 6.34
C ILE A 30 -15.97 -10.10 6.11
N VAL A 31 -16.85 -10.81 5.41
CA VAL A 31 -18.23 -10.36 5.17
C VAL A 31 -19.03 -10.37 6.46
N LEU A 32 -18.98 -11.44 7.24
CA LEU A 32 -19.69 -11.55 8.53
C LEU A 32 -19.22 -10.46 9.51
N TYR A 33 -17.92 -10.19 9.57
CA TYR A 33 -17.37 -9.16 10.44
C TYR A 33 -17.73 -7.75 9.98
N ASN A 34 -17.51 -7.39 8.70
CA ASN A 34 -17.71 -6.01 8.25
C ASN A 34 -19.16 -5.67 7.86
N VAL A 35 -19.99 -6.66 7.50
CA VAL A 35 -21.36 -6.44 7.01
C VAL A 35 -22.43 -6.84 8.03
N PHE A 36 -22.19 -7.92 8.77
CA PHE A 36 -23.21 -8.51 9.67
C PHE A 36 -22.91 -8.37 11.16
N SER A 37 -21.73 -7.86 11.55
CA SER A 37 -21.42 -7.56 12.94
C SER A 37 -21.88 -6.14 13.30
N GLY A 38 -22.12 -5.89 14.60
CA GLY A 38 -22.49 -4.55 15.09
C GLY A 38 -21.37 -3.52 14.98
N HIS A 39 -20.15 -3.94 14.60
CA HIS A 39 -18.99 -3.09 14.41
C HIS A 39 -18.86 -2.78 12.92
N GLY A 40 -19.22 -1.57 12.54
CA GLY A 40 -19.20 -1.14 11.14
C GLY A 40 -17.78 -0.95 10.60
N PRO A 41 -17.63 -0.88 9.25
CA PRO A 41 -16.36 -0.62 8.55
C PRO A 41 -15.72 0.75 8.84
N ASP A 42 -16.38 1.59 9.65
CA ASP A 42 -15.98 2.94 10.03
C ASP A 42 -14.97 3.01 11.17
N LEU A 43 -14.60 1.86 11.75
CA LEU A 43 -13.75 1.80 12.95
C LEU A 43 -12.42 2.54 12.79
N TYR A 44 -11.88 2.57 11.58
CA TYR A 44 -10.62 3.25 11.25
C TYR A 44 -10.82 4.64 10.61
N GLY A 45 -12.05 5.14 10.62
CA GLY A 45 -12.48 6.40 10.02
C GLY A 45 -13.17 6.22 8.67
N VAL A 46 -13.63 7.35 8.12
CA VAL A 46 -14.33 7.43 6.83
C VAL A 46 -13.68 8.52 6.00
N GLU A 47 -13.44 8.25 4.72
CA GLU A 47 -12.92 9.24 3.78
C GLU A 47 -13.99 9.68 2.78
N PRO A 48 -13.97 10.94 2.31
CA PRO A 48 -14.94 11.43 1.34
C PRO A 48 -14.69 10.80 -0.05
N LEU A 49 -15.71 10.79 -0.92
CA LEU A 49 -15.60 10.32 -2.32
C LEU A 49 -14.39 10.91 -3.06
N SER A 50 -14.04 12.16 -2.76
CA SER A 50 -12.87 12.83 -3.36
C SER A 50 -11.54 12.12 -3.10
N TYR A 51 -11.39 11.45 -1.94
CA TYR A 51 -10.22 10.64 -1.62
C TYR A 51 -10.07 9.48 -2.61
N TYR A 52 -11.16 8.74 -2.83
CA TYR A 52 -11.20 7.62 -3.77
C TYR A 52 -10.96 8.03 -5.22
N LEU A 53 -11.58 9.13 -5.66
CA LEU A 53 -11.37 9.67 -7.01
C LEU A 53 -9.93 10.14 -7.21
N LYS A 54 -9.33 10.81 -6.21
CA LYS A 54 -7.91 11.18 -6.25
C LYS A 54 -7.03 9.94 -6.30
N ASN A 55 -7.29 8.93 -5.48
CA ASN A 55 -6.51 7.69 -5.48
C ASN A 55 -6.59 6.97 -6.84
N LEU A 56 -7.80 6.89 -7.42
CA LEU A 56 -8.01 6.29 -8.72
C LEU A 56 -7.29 7.08 -9.82
N ALA A 57 -7.44 8.41 -9.85
CA ALA A 57 -6.77 9.28 -10.82
C ALA A 57 -5.25 9.21 -10.70
N LEU A 58 -4.73 9.12 -9.48
CA LEU A 58 -3.30 9.07 -9.22
C LEU A 58 -2.68 7.71 -9.57
N ASN A 59 -3.35 6.59 -9.31
CA ASN A 59 -2.80 5.26 -9.59
C ASN A 59 -3.08 4.78 -11.01
N TRP A 60 -4.24 5.13 -11.58
CA TRP A 60 -4.67 4.67 -12.90
C TRP A 60 -4.58 5.75 -13.99
N ASN A 61 -4.33 7.02 -13.64
CA ASN A 61 -4.13 8.11 -14.59
C ASN A 61 -5.25 8.15 -15.65
N VAL A 62 -4.87 8.14 -16.93
CA VAL A 62 -5.80 8.12 -18.09
C VAL A 62 -6.69 6.88 -18.15
N VAL A 63 -6.24 5.75 -17.59
CA VAL A 63 -6.97 4.47 -17.59
C VAL A 63 -8.22 4.55 -16.71
N ALA A 64 -8.19 5.36 -15.66
CA ALA A 64 -9.35 5.62 -14.80
C ALA A 64 -10.56 6.17 -15.59
N VAL A 65 -10.29 7.03 -16.58
CA VAL A 65 -11.32 7.66 -17.42
C VAL A 65 -11.81 6.72 -18.51
N LEU A 66 -10.94 5.82 -19.00
CA LEU A 66 -11.29 4.85 -20.05
C LEU A 66 -12.20 3.72 -19.54
N ALA A 67 -12.02 3.27 -18.31
CA ALA A 67 -12.77 2.14 -17.76
C ALA A 67 -14.31 2.28 -17.88
N PRO A 68 -14.96 3.40 -17.51
CA PRO A 68 -16.40 3.56 -17.70
C PRO A 68 -16.83 3.64 -19.18
N LEU A 69 -15.91 3.97 -20.09
CA LEU A 69 -16.20 4.09 -21.53
C LEU A 69 -16.22 2.73 -22.26
N ALA A 70 -15.84 1.64 -21.58
CA ALA A 70 -15.77 0.30 -22.17
C ALA A 70 -17.10 -0.15 -22.80
N ILE A 71 -18.21 -0.01 -22.08
CA ILE A 71 -19.55 -0.35 -22.57
C ILE A 71 -19.99 0.54 -23.73
N PRO A 72 -20.04 1.88 -23.59
CA PRO A 72 -20.58 2.73 -24.65
C PRO A 72 -19.76 2.63 -25.93
N LEU A 73 -18.42 2.57 -25.84
CA LEU A 73 -17.57 2.42 -27.03
C LEU A 73 -17.74 1.04 -27.68
N SER A 74 -17.83 -0.03 -26.88
CA SER A 74 -18.06 -1.37 -27.43
C SER A 74 -19.45 -1.48 -28.08
N ALA A 75 -20.47 -0.87 -27.49
CA ALA A 75 -21.82 -0.81 -28.05
C ALA A 75 -21.87 0.00 -29.36
N LEU A 76 -21.20 1.16 -29.41
CA LEU A 76 -21.09 1.97 -30.63
C LEU A 76 -20.34 1.23 -31.74
N ASN A 77 -19.20 0.61 -31.41
CA ASN A 77 -18.43 -0.16 -32.37
C ASN A 77 -19.27 -1.33 -32.93
N TYR A 78 -20.05 -1.98 -32.06
CA TYR A 78 -21.01 -3.02 -32.42
C TYR A 78 -22.06 -2.47 -33.41
N MET A 79 -22.77 -1.39 -33.07
CA MET A 79 -23.78 -0.76 -33.94
C MET A 79 -23.22 -0.38 -35.31
N CYS A 80 -21.99 0.14 -35.36
CA CYS A 80 -21.35 0.55 -36.61
C CYS A 80 -20.77 -0.63 -37.42
N SER A 81 -20.45 -1.75 -36.76
CA SER A 81 -19.98 -2.98 -37.41
C SER A 81 -21.13 -3.85 -37.93
N TRP A 82 -22.35 -3.51 -37.52
CA TRP A 82 -23.55 -4.26 -37.81
C TRP A 82 -23.79 -4.31 -39.32
N LYS A 83 -23.64 -5.51 -39.89
CA LYS A 83 -24.15 -5.85 -41.21
C LYS A 83 -25.31 -6.80 -41.01
N ALA A 84 -26.52 -6.38 -41.38
CA ALA A 84 -27.71 -7.22 -41.32
C ALA A 84 -27.52 -8.44 -42.24
N SER A 85 -27.25 -9.62 -41.66
CA SER A 85 -27.25 -10.87 -42.41
C SER A 85 -28.67 -11.20 -42.87
N LYS A 86 -28.83 -11.79 -44.07
CA LYS A 86 -30.13 -12.06 -44.70
C LYS A 86 -31.10 -12.86 -43.81
N GLU A 87 -30.61 -13.69 -42.89
CA GLU A 87 -31.45 -14.43 -41.93
C GLU A 87 -32.08 -13.55 -40.83
N HIS A 88 -31.48 -12.40 -40.52
CA HIS A 88 -31.91 -11.53 -39.41
C HIS A 88 -33.10 -10.63 -39.76
N LYS A 89 -33.40 -10.46 -41.06
CA LYS A 89 -34.60 -9.75 -41.52
C LYS A 89 -35.90 -10.45 -41.10
N LYS A 90 -35.85 -11.73 -40.75
CA LYS A 90 -37.05 -12.53 -40.43
C LYS A 90 -37.64 -12.26 -39.05
N TRP A 91 -36.85 -11.75 -38.11
CA TRP A 91 -37.29 -11.59 -36.71
C TRP A 91 -37.47 -10.14 -36.25
N GLY A 92 -37.14 -9.12 -37.07
CA GLY A 92 -37.45 -7.71 -36.77
C GLY A 92 -36.78 -7.11 -35.51
N ILE A 93 -36.06 -7.91 -34.73
CA ILE A 93 -35.44 -7.52 -33.46
C ILE A 93 -33.90 -7.59 -33.63
N PRO A 94 -33.15 -6.55 -33.24
CA PRO A 94 -31.68 -6.51 -33.37
C PRO A 94 -30.94 -7.46 -32.38
N PHE A 95 -31.65 -8.16 -31.50
CA PHE A 95 -31.10 -9.05 -30.47
C PHE A 95 -31.26 -10.52 -30.86
N HIS A 96 -30.31 -11.07 -31.61
CA HIS A 96 -30.27 -12.52 -31.88
C HIS A 96 -29.44 -13.26 -30.80
N PRO A 97 -29.87 -14.44 -30.29
CA PRO A 97 -29.22 -15.14 -29.17
C PRO A 97 -27.74 -15.50 -29.39
N SER A 98 -27.35 -15.79 -30.63
CA SER A 98 -25.94 -16.08 -30.99
C SER A 98 -25.00 -14.86 -30.81
N TYR A 99 -25.56 -13.64 -30.84
CA TYR A 99 -24.81 -12.39 -30.71
C TYR A 99 -24.71 -11.92 -29.26
N TRP A 100 -25.77 -12.13 -28.46
CA TRP A 100 -25.71 -11.94 -27.01
C TRP A 100 -24.55 -12.74 -26.40
N ARG A 101 -24.29 -13.95 -26.89
CA ARG A 101 -23.20 -14.81 -26.42
C ARG A 101 -21.79 -14.20 -26.54
N HIS A 102 -21.56 -13.29 -27.48
CA HIS A 102 -20.26 -12.62 -27.63
C HIS A 102 -20.14 -11.38 -26.73
N TYR A 103 -21.24 -10.63 -26.57
CA TYR A 103 -21.30 -9.45 -25.72
C TYR A 103 -21.52 -9.77 -24.23
N SER A 104 -22.10 -10.94 -23.93
CA SER A 104 -22.45 -11.37 -22.58
C SER A 104 -21.25 -11.44 -21.66
N SER A 105 -20.10 -11.86 -22.16
CA SER A 105 -18.87 -11.91 -21.34
C SER A 105 -18.44 -10.53 -20.89
N LEU A 106 -18.48 -9.53 -21.79
CA LEU A 106 -18.14 -8.14 -21.46
C LEU A 106 -19.17 -7.54 -20.50
N PHE A 107 -20.45 -7.80 -20.76
CA PHE A 107 -21.53 -7.37 -19.88
C PHE A 107 -21.38 -7.95 -18.47
N LEU A 108 -21.09 -9.25 -18.33
CA LEU A 108 -20.88 -9.90 -17.04
C LEU A 108 -19.66 -9.33 -16.30
N LEU A 109 -18.57 -9.01 -17.00
CA LEU A 109 -17.40 -8.36 -16.41
C LEU A 109 -17.73 -6.96 -15.88
N PHE A 110 -18.47 -6.17 -16.66
CA PHE A 110 -18.91 -4.86 -16.22
C PHE A 110 -19.94 -4.93 -15.08
N ALA A 111 -20.86 -5.90 -15.13
CA ALA A 111 -21.81 -6.15 -14.05
C ALA A 111 -21.07 -6.54 -12.77
N SER A 112 -19.98 -7.34 -12.88
CA SER A 112 -19.13 -7.69 -11.75
C SER A 112 -18.42 -6.46 -11.18
N LEU A 113 -17.83 -5.61 -12.04
CA LEU A 113 -17.23 -4.33 -11.64
C LEU A 113 -18.26 -3.45 -10.91
N SER A 114 -19.45 -3.32 -11.49
CA SER A 114 -20.54 -2.50 -10.95
C SER A 114 -21.05 -3.05 -9.63
N ALA A 115 -21.18 -4.37 -9.49
CA ALA A 115 -21.57 -5.01 -8.23
C ALA A 115 -20.57 -4.72 -7.11
N TRP A 116 -19.28 -4.87 -7.39
CA TRP A 116 -18.24 -4.53 -6.42
C TRP A 116 -18.24 -3.04 -6.06
N CYS A 117 -18.34 -2.16 -7.05
CA CYS A 117 -18.48 -0.72 -6.80
C CYS A 117 -19.71 -0.44 -5.93
N MET A 118 -20.88 -1.01 -6.23
CA MET A 118 -22.09 -0.82 -5.43
C MET A 118 -21.91 -1.30 -3.99
N ILE A 119 -21.34 -2.49 -3.78
CA ILE A 119 -21.10 -3.03 -2.44
C ILE A 119 -20.20 -2.08 -1.64
N PHE A 120 -19.06 -1.69 -2.20
CA PHE A 120 -18.08 -0.89 -1.47
C PHE A 120 -18.47 0.58 -1.34
N PHE A 121 -19.04 1.23 -2.37
CA PHE A 121 -19.44 2.63 -2.27
C PHE A 121 -20.70 2.86 -1.42
N ASN A 122 -21.51 1.81 -1.17
CA ASN A 122 -22.62 1.89 -0.23
C ASN A 122 -22.19 1.78 1.24
N GLN A 123 -20.96 1.31 1.49
CA GLN A 123 -20.42 1.19 2.84
C GLN A 123 -19.43 2.32 3.09
N PRO A 124 -19.63 3.16 4.12
CA PRO A 124 -18.58 4.09 4.53
C PRO A 124 -17.37 3.27 5.00
N HIS A 125 -16.19 3.63 4.52
CA HIS A 125 -14.94 3.01 4.93
C HIS A 125 -13.80 3.99 4.65
N LYS A 126 -12.61 3.70 5.17
CA LYS A 126 -11.39 4.43 4.83
C LYS A 126 -10.43 3.61 3.98
N GLU A 127 -10.46 2.29 4.13
CA GLU A 127 -9.40 1.45 3.59
C GLU A 127 -9.61 1.15 2.11
N GLU A 128 -8.90 1.87 1.24
CA GLU A 128 -8.91 1.62 -0.21
C GLU A 128 -8.42 0.21 -0.58
N ARG A 129 -7.82 -0.52 0.36
CA ARG A 129 -7.41 -1.91 0.18
C ARG A 129 -8.60 -2.85 -0.04
N PHE A 130 -9.81 -2.50 0.42
CA PHE A 130 -11.00 -3.30 0.11
C PHE A 130 -11.38 -3.27 -1.38
N LEU A 131 -10.94 -2.26 -2.12
CA LEU A 131 -11.18 -2.14 -3.57
C LEU A 131 -10.23 -3.01 -4.42
N PHE A 132 -9.37 -3.82 -3.81
CA PHE A 132 -8.46 -4.71 -4.55
C PHE A 132 -9.14 -5.61 -5.60
N PRO A 133 -10.38 -6.12 -5.42
CA PRO A 133 -11.05 -6.95 -6.44
C PRO A 133 -11.42 -6.15 -7.69
N VAL A 134 -11.58 -4.83 -7.56
CA VAL A 134 -11.99 -3.92 -8.62
C VAL A 134 -10.82 -3.56 -9.55
N TYR A 135 -9.59 -3.50 -9.03
CA TYR A 135 -8.41 -3.05 -9.77
C TYR A 135 -8.13 -3.81 -11.08
N PRO A 136 -8.13 -5.16 -11.13
CA PRO A 136 -7.95 -5.88 -12.39
C PRO A 136 -9.09 -5.64 -13.39
N LEU A 137 -10.31 -5.45 -12.89
CA LEU A 137 -11.49 -5.19 -13.71
C LEU A 137 -11.42 -3.80 -14.36
N ILE A 138 -10.92 -2.79 -13.65
CA ILE A 138 -10.66 -1.45 -14.21
C ILE A 138 -9.65 -1.53 -15.36
N ALA A 139 -8.54 -2.25 -15.16
CA ALA A 139 -7.54 -2.45 -16.21
C ALA A 139 -8.14 -3.10 -17.47
N LEU A 140 -8.94 -4.16 -17.27
CA LEU A 140 -9.58 -4.89 -18.35
C LEU A 140 -10.60 -4.04 -19.09
N MET A 141 -11.46 -3.31 -18.37
CA MET A 141 -12.46 -2.42 -18.98
C MET A 141 -11.79 -1.31 -19.79
N ALA A 142 -10.73 -0.71 -19.27
CA ALA A 142 -10.00 0.32 -20.02
C ALA A 142 -9.30 -0.23 -21.27
N ALA A 143 -8.76 -1.46 -21.23
CA ALA A 143 -8.21 -2.12 -22.41
C ALA A 143 -9.29 -2.36 -23.49
N VAL A 144 -10.48 -2.80 -23.09
CA VAL A 144 -11.63 -2.95 -23.99
C VAL A 144 -12.07 -1.61 -24.56
N ALA A 145 -12.13 -0.56 -23.74
CA ALA A 145 -12.46 0.80 -24.19
C ALA A 145 -11.47 1.30 -25.24
N LEU A 146 -10.17 1.03 -25.04
CA LEU A 146 -9.12 1.43 -25.97
C LEU A 146 -9.17 0.66 -27.30
N ASP A 147 -9.36 -0.67 -27.27
CA ASP A 147 -9.55 -1.48 -28.49
C ASP A 147 -10.81 -1.04 -29.27
N ALA A 148 -11.91 -0.80 -28.56
CA ALA A 148 -13.14 -0.32 -29.17
C ALA A 148 -12.94 1.07 -29.81
N ALA A 149 -12.30 2.01 -29.10
CA ALA A 149 -11.98 3.34 -29.61
C ALA A 149 -11.09 3.26 -30.86
N GLU A 150 -10.09 2.39 -30.88
CA GLU A 150 -9.20 2.21 -32.03
C GLU A 150 -9.96 1.72 -33.26
N ARG A 151 -10.82 0.70 -33.11
CA ARG A 151 -11.64 0.17 -34.21
C ARG A 151 -12.60 1.21 -34.78
N LEU A 152 -13.23 1.99 -33.90
CA LEU A 152 -14.09 3.12 -34.28
C LEU A 152 -13.30 4.18 -35.05
N THR A 153 -12.13 4.57 -34.53
CA THR A 153 -11.26 5.58 -35.12
C THR A 153 -10.76 5.13 -36.49
N ASN A 154 -10.27 3.90 -36.61
CA ASN A 154 -9.83 3.32 -37.89
C ASN A 154 -10.94 3.26 -38.94
N ARG A 155 -12.20 3.07 -38.51
CA ARG A 155 -13.35 3.03 -39.42
C ARG A 155 -13.71 4.40 -39.97
N PHE A 156 -13.73 5.44 -39.12
CA PHE A 156 -14.25 6.76 -39.49
C PHE A 156 -13.16 7.77 -39.84
N VAL A 157 -11.99 7.69 -39.20
CA VAL A 157 -10.89 8.66 -39.31
C VAL A 157 -9.56 7.92 -39.26
N HIS A 158 -9.20 7.24 -40.34
CA HIS A 158 -7.97 6.43 -40.43
C HIS A 158 -6.69 7.22 -40.05
N LEU A 159 -6.66 8.54 -40.28
CA LEU A 159 -5.53 9.41 -39.91
C LEU A 159 -5.21 9.38 -38.40
N LEU A 160 -6.18 9.06 -37.54
CA LEU A 160 -6.04 8.99 -36.08
C LEU A 160 -5.77 7.56 -35.57
N SER A 161 -5.43 6.61 -36.45
CA SER A 161 -5.17 5.20 -36.09
C SER A 161 -4.13 5.02 -34.97
N TYR A 162 -3.20 5.96 -34.82
CA TYR A 162 -2.13 5.93 -33.82
C TYR A 162 -2.52 6.51 -32.45
N LEU A 163 -3.74 7.02 -32.28
CA LEU A 163 -4.18 7.66 -31.04
C LEU A 163 -4.12 6.70 -29.83
N SER A 164 -4.45 5.42 -30.02
CA SER A 164 -4.36 4.42 -28.95
C SER A 164 -2.93 4.26 -28.43
N TRP A 165 -1.93 4.29 -29.32
CA TRP A 165 -0.52 4.24 -28.93
C TRP A 165 -0.08 5.48 -28.17
N VAL A 166 -0.61 6.66 -28.51
CA VAL A 166 -0.38 7.90 -27.75
C VAL A 166 -0.93 7.77 -26.33
N VAL A 167 -2.13 7.20 -26.17
CA VAL A 167 -2.74 6.98 -24.84
C VAL A 167 -1.92 5.97 -24.01
N VAL A 168 -1.45 4.88 -24.62
CA VAL A 168 -0.56 3.91 -23.97
C VAL A 168 0.75 4.56 -23.55
N LEU A 169 1.38 5.33 -24.44
CA LEU A 169 2.61 6.05 -24.14
C LEU A 169 2.41 7.04 -22.98
N LEU A 170 1.32 7.81 -23.00
CA LEU A 170 0.96 8.74 -21.93
C LEU A 170 0.77 8.01 -20.60
N PHE A 171 0.09 6.86 -20.60
CA PHE A 171 -0.06 6.03 -19.41
C PHE A 171 1.29 5.54 -18.87
N ILE A 172 2.18 5.06 -19.74
CA ILE A 172 3.51 4.59 -19.35
C ILE A 172 4.33 5.74 -18.75
N VAL A 173 4.40 6.89 -19.42
CA VAL A 173 5.19 8.04 -18.98
C VAL A 173 4.67 8.59 -17.64
N THR A 174 3.36 8.76 -17.49
CA THR A 174 2.76 9.24 -16.23
C THR A 174 2.96 8.25 -15.09
N SER A 175 2.85 6.94 -15.36
CA SER A 175 3.09 5.89 -14.36
C SER A 175 4.56 5.81 -13.95
N LEU A 176 5.50 5.87 -14.89
CA LEU A 176 6.94 5.90 -14.60
C LEU A 176 7.33 7.15 -13.81
N SER A 177 6.81 8.33 -14.20
CA SER A 177 7.01 9.59 -13.47
C SER A 177 6.54 9.48 -12.03
N ARG A 178 5.34 8.92 -11.80
CA ARG A 178 4.80 8.69 -10.45
C ARG A 178 5.65 7.70 -9.66
N THR A 179 6.00 6.55 -10.22
CA THR A 179 6.84 5.54 -9.55
C THR A 179 8.18 6.11 -9.14
N TYR A 180 8.84 6.86 -10.03
CA TYR A 180 10.07 7.56 -9.72
C TYR A 180 9.89 8.58 -8.59
N THR A 181 8.79 9.34 -8.62
CA THR A 181 8.44 10.31 -7.55
C THR A 181 8.27 9.63 -6.20
N LEU A 182 7.52 8.53 -6.15
CA LEU A 182 7.27 7.78 -4.91
C LEU A 182 8.57 7.21 -4.34
N HIS A 183 9.42 6.65 -5.21
CA HIS A 183 10.71 6.15 -4.80
C HIS A 183 11.61 7.28 -4.29
N ARG A 184 11.84 8.33 -5.08
CA ARG A 184 12.71 9.47 -4.70
C ARG A 184 12.26 10.16 -3.42
N ASN A 185 10.95 10.36 -3.26
CA ASN A 185 10.44 11.21 -2.19
C ASN A 185 10.24 10.47 -0.86
N PHE A 186 10.03 9.15 -0.92
CA PHE A 186 9.63 8.37 0.24
C PHE A 186 10.51 7.15 0.51
N SER A 187 11.58 6.86 -0.25
CA SER A 187 12.44 5.67 -0.01
C SER A 187 13.20 5.68 1.32
N ALA A 188 13.32 6.84 1.99
CA ALA A 188 14.16 7.01 3.19
C ALA A 188 13.86 6.01 4.31
N HIS A 189 12.60 5.58 4.47
CA HIS A 189 12.23 4.57 5.46
C HIS A 189 12.96 3.24 5.20
N ILE A 190 12.93 2.73 3.96
CA ILE A 190 13.64 1.50 3.58
C ILE A 190 15.15 1.68 3.70
N GLU A 191 15.68 2.81 3.21
CA GLU A 191 17.12 3.08 3.27
C GLU A 191 17.65 3.15 4.70
N ILE A 192 16.90 3.73 5.65
CA ILE A 192 17.32 3.75 7.07
C ILE A 192 17.41 2.33 7.67
N TYR A 193 16.42 1.46 7.44
CA TYR A 193 16.50 0.09 7.96
C TYR A 193 17.58 -0.74 7.27
N LYS A 194 17.83 -0.49 5.99
CA LYS A 194 18.97 -1.06 5.27
C LYS A 194 20.30 -0.58 5.88
N SER A 195 20.50 0.73 6.04
CA SER A 195 21.70 1.30 6.67
C SER A 195 21.88 0.82 8.10
N PHE A 196 20.80 0.60 8.86
CA PHE A 196 20.87 0.00 10.19
C PHE A 196 21.40 -1.44 10.15
N ASN A 197 20.94 -2.25 9.19
CA ASN A 197 21.43 -3.61 9.01
C ASN A 197 22.92 -3.61 8.61
N GLU A 198 23.30 -2.83 7.60
CA GLU A 198 24.69 -2.65 7.16
C GLU A 198 25.59 -2.15 8.30
N HIS A 199 25.11 -1.21 9.12
CA HIS A 199 25.84 -0.72 10.30
C HIS A 199 26.16 -1.84 11.29
N LEU A 200 25.19 -2.71 11.60
CA LEU A 200 25.37 -3.82 12.54
C LEU A 200 26.27 -4.93 11.97
N MET A 201 26.34 -5.09 10.65
CA MET A 201 27.10 -6.14 9.99
C MET A 201 28.52 -5.72 9.61
N ASP A 202 28.71 -4.50 9.11
CA ASP A 202 30.00 -4.03 8.58
C ASP A 202 30.86 -3.36 9.65
N HIS A 203 30.24 -2.72 10.65
CA HIS A 203 30.95 -1.95 11.68
C HIS A 203 31.12 -2.72 13.00
N GLN A 204 31.09 -4.06 12.96
CA GLN A 204 31.19 -4.92 14.15
C GLN A 204 32.37 -4.55 15.06
N GLN A 205 33.51 -4.19 14.49
CA GLN A 205 34.72 -3.81 15.23
C GLN A 205 34.60 -2.48 16.01
N GLN A 206 33.64 -1.63 15.65
CA GLN A 206 33.39 -0.35 16.32
C GLN A 206 32.27 -0.43 17.37
N LEU A 207 31.49 -1.51 17.35
CA LEU A 207 30.41 -1.74 18.30
C LEU A 207 30.97 -2.23 19.64
N ASP A 208 30.36 -1.75 20.73
CA ASP A 208 30.64 -2.20 22.09
C ASP A 208 29.34 -2.52 22.82
N PHE A 209 29.00 -3.81 22.88
CA PHE A 209 27.79 -4.28 23.55
C PHE A 209 27.96 -4.49 25.07
N SER A 210 29.09 -4.10 25.69
CA SER A 210 29.19 -4.07 27.17
C SER A 210 28.26 -3.04 27.78
N LYS A 211 28.04 -1.93 27.07
CA LYS A 211 27.32 -0.75 27.56
C LYS A 211 25.86 -0.74 27.11
N ARG A 212 25.36 -1.87 26.59
CA ARG A 212 24.07 -1.99 25.92
C ARG A 212 23.28 -3.14 26.52
N ASN A 213 21.96 -3.02 26.46
CA ASN A 213 21.04 -4.05 26.93
C ASN A 213 21.06 -5.28 26.01
N ASP A 214 20.55 -6.40 26.54
CA ASP A 214 20.25 -7.61 25.78
C ASP A 214 18.77 -7.93 25.95
N PRO A 215 17.95 -7.90 24.89
CA PRO A 215 18.29 -7.58 23.49
C PRO A 215 18.54 -6.08 23.24
N LEU A 216 19.19 -5.76 22.11
CA LEU A 216 19.28 -4.41 21.57
C LEU A 216 17.89 -3.92 21.15
N ARG A 217 17.53 -2.72 21.58
CA ARG A 217 16.20 -2.14 21.31
C ARG A 217 16.27 -1.08 20.21
N LEU A 218 15.59 -1.34 19.10
CA LEU A 218 15.32 -0.37 18.05
C LEU A 218 13.93 0.23 18.27
N CYS A 219 13.87 1.49 18.66
CA CYS A 219 12.62 2.14 19.01
C CYS A 219 12.07 3.01 17.87
N VAL A 220 10.75 2.97 17.68
CA VAL A 220 10.02 3.82 16.72
C VAL A 220 8.85 4.50 17.44
N GLY A 221 8.65 5.79 17.18
CA GLY A 221 7.55 6.57 17.72
C GLY A 221 6.49 6.84 16.66
N LYS A 222 6.32 8.12 16.31
CA LYS A 222 5.34 8.60 15.31
C LYS A 222 5.46 7.94 13.93
N GLU A 223 6.65 7.46 13.56
CA GLU A 223 6.91 6.83 12.24
C GLU A 223 6.62 5.32 12.20
N TRP A 224 6.00 4.73 13.23
CA TRP A 224 5.73 3.28 13.33
C TRP A 224 5.06 2.67 12.09
N TYR A 225 4.18 3.43 11.42
CA TYR A 225 3.40 2.96 10.27
C TYR A 225 4.20 2.94 8.96
N ARG A 226 5.42 3.50 8.94
CA ARG A 226 6.33 3.45 7.79
C ARG A 226 7.31 2.29 7.87
N PHE A 227 7.31 1.57 8.97
CA PHE A 227 8.16 0.41 9.16
C PHE A 227 7.71 -0.77 8.27
N PRO A 228 8.59 -1.35 7.44
CA PRO A 228 8.18 -2.42 6.52
C PRO A 228 7.82 -3.73 7.25
N SER A 229 8.65 -4.23 8.16
CA SER A 229 8.38 -5.41 9.01
C SER A 229 9.57 -5.76 9.92
N SER A 230 9.30 -6.32 11.11
CA SER A 230 10.33 -6.84 12.03
C SER A 230 11.06 -8.06 11.50
N PHE A 231 10.52 -8.73 10.48
CA PHE A 231 11.19 -9.84 9.81
C PHE A 231 12.43 -9.42 9.01
N PHE A 232 12.57 -8.14 8.67
CA PHE A 232 13.73 -7.61 7.95
C PHE A 232 14.84 -7.07 8.86
N LEU A 233 14.64 -7.10 10.17
CA LEU A 233 15.69 -6.78 11.12
C LEU A 233 16.65 -7.97 11.29
N PRO A 234 17.96 -7.72 11.49
CA PRO A 234 18.89 -8.80 11.78
C PRO A 234 18.46 -9.52 13.06
N GLN A 235 18.52 -10.85 13.08
CA GLN A 235 18.17 -11.61 14.28
C GLN A 235 19.19 -11.42 15.40
N THR A 236 20.46 -11.26 15.03
CA THR A 236 21.56 -11.05 15.97
C THR A 236 22.57 -10.06 15.40
N ALA A 237 23.16 -9.23 16.25
CA ALA A 237 24.36 -8.46 15.96
C ALA A 237 25.53 -8.98 16.79
N VAL A 238 26.75 -8.78 16.29
CA VAL A 238 27.99 -9.17 16.95
C VAL A 238 28.88 -7.95 17.12
N ASP A 239 29.51 -7.79 18.29
CA ASP A 239 30.47 -6.71 18.51
C ASP A 239 31.93 -7.15 18.35
N ALA A 240 32.86 -6.21 18.54
CA ALA A 240 34.29 -6.42 18.42
C ALA A 240 34.84 -7.54 19.34
N ARG A 241 34.12 -7.87 20.42
CA ARG A 241 34.49 -8.90 21.39
C ARG A 241 33.67 -10.17 21.21
N SER A 242 33.07 -10.37 20.03
CA SER A 242 32.25 -11.53 19.69
C SER A 242 31.02 -11.72 20.59
N ARG A 243 30.55 -10.66 21.27
CA ARG A 243 29.31 -10.70 22.06
C ARG A 243 28.14 -10.60 21.11
N LYS A 244 27.19 -11.51 21.25
CA LYS A 244 25.98 -11.56 20.45
C LYS A 244 24.83 -10.91 21.20
N ARG A 245 24.05 -10.09 20.50
CA ARG A 245 22.80 -9.52 21.03
C ARG A 245 21.68 -9.74 20.04
N GLY A 246 20.50 -10.11 20.53
CA GLY A 246 19.28 -10.10 19.71
C GLY A 246 18.86 -8.65 19.41
N ILE A 247 18.12 -8.41 18.33
CA ILE A 247 17.58 -7.08 18.01
C ILE A 247 16.05 -7.16 17.97
N HIS A 248 15.40 -6.36 18.80
CA HIS A 248 13.95 -6.24 18.82
C HIS A 248 13.52 -4.80 18.57
N LEU A 249 12.44 -4.64 17.81
CA LEU A 249 11.77 -3.37 17.62
C LEU A 249 10.84 -3.11 18.79
N HIS A 250 10.77 -1.87 19.26
CA HIS A 250 9.86 -1.45 20.31
C HIS A 250 9.19 -0.13 19.93
N PHE A 251 8.07 0.17 20.57
CA PHE A 251 7.33 1.40 20.32
C PHE A 251 7.55 2.41 21.44
N LEU A 252 7.75 3.66 21.07
CA LEU A 252 7.66 4.79 21.99
C LEU A 252 6.24 5.32 22.00
N LYS A 253 5.78 5.82 23.14
CA LYS A 253 4.51 6.55 23.16
C LYS A 253 4.65 7.79 22.28
N SER A 254 3.71 7.97 21.37
CA SER A 254 3.57 9.12 20.46
C SER A 254 2.16 9.68 20.59
N GLU A 255 1.80 10.71 19.81
CA GLU A 255 0.43 11.25 19.80
C GLU A 255 -0.59 10.21 19.29
N PHE A 256 -0.12 9.15 18.62
CA PHE A 256 -0.95 8.02 18.26
C PHE A 256 -1.45 7.26 19.51
N SER A 257 -2.78 7.12 19.60
CA SER A 257 -3.48 6.47 20.71
C SER A 257 -4.39 5.34 20.23
N GLY A 258 -3.99 4.66 19.15
CA GLY A 258 -4.62 3.44 18.66
C GLY A 258 -3.83 2.18 19.03
N LEU A 259 -4.34 1.02 18.64
CA LEU A 259 -3.71 -0.26 18.93
C LEU A 259 -2.47 -0.48 18.04
N LEU A 260 -1.32 -0.73 18.66
CA LEU A 260 -0.07 -1.04 17.95
C LEU A 260 0.18 -2.56 17.82
N PRO A 261 0.94 -2.99 16.79
CA PRO A 261 1.26 -4.40 16.57
C PRO A 261 1.93 -5.06 17.79
N LYS A 262 1.57 -6.33 18.07
CA LYS A 262 2.22 -7.15 19.09
C LYS A 262 3.18 -8.16 18.44
N TYR A 263 4.28 -8.45 19.12
CA TYR A 263 5.14 -9.57 18.74
C TYR A 263 4.42 -10.91 18.82
N TYR A 264 4.76 -11.79 17.88
CA TYR A 264 4.40 -13.20 18.00
C TYR A 264 5.07 -13.82 19.23
N PRO A 265 4.40 -14.73 19.94
CA PRO A 265 5.00 -15.47 21.03
C PRO A 265 6.13 -16.38 20.52
N GLN A 266 7.13 -16.64 21.35
CA GLN A 266 8.15 -17.65 21.04
C GLN A 266 7.54 -19.06 21.11
N GLY A 267 7.98 -19.95 20.22
CA GLY A 267 7.45 -21.33 20.14
C GLY A 267 7.74 -22.02 18.81
N ARG A 268 6.96 -23.06 18.50
CA ARG A 268 7.01 -23.78 17.20
C ARG A 268 5.78 -23.48 16.35
N LEU A 269 5.96 -23.39 15.03
CA LEU A 269 4.84 -23.38 14.08
C LEU A 269 4.14 -24.75 14.08
N PRO A 270 2.81 -24.82 13.92
CA PRO A 270 1.86 -23.72 13.70
C PRO A 270 1.27 -23.13 14.99
N PHE A 271 1.70 -23.57 16.18
CA PHE A 271 1.08 -23.14 17.45
C PHE A 271 1.17 -21.63 17.66
N ILE A 272 2.31 -21.02 17.31
CA ILE A 272 2.53 -19.57 17.40
C ILE A 272 1.45 -18.78 16.62
N THR A 273 1.16 -19.19 15.39
CA THR A 273 0.27 -18.45 14.48
C THR A 273 -1.21 -18.71 14.76
N ARG A 274 -1.53 -19.75 15.54
CA ARG A 274 -2.90 -20.08 15.96
C ARG A 274 -3.29 -19.49 17.31
N ARG A 275 -2.32 -19.00 18.07
CA ARG A 275 -2.57 -18.48 19.42
C ARG A 275 -3.23 -17.11 19.30
N ILE A 276 -4.39 -16.95 19.95
CA ILE A 276 -5.04 -15.65 20.10
C ILE A 276 -4.13 -14.75 20.95
N PRO A 277 -3.66 -13.60 20.43
CA PRO A 277 -2.80 -12.71 21.19
C PRO A 277 -3.55 -12.08 22.37
N THR A 278 -2.88 -11.96 23.51
CA THR A 278 -3.42 -11.23 24.67
C THR A 278 -3.32 -9.72 24.45
N GLU A 279 -4.11 -8.93 25.18
CA GLU A 279 -4.05 -7.45 25.16
C GLU A 279 -4.27 -6.90 23.75
N MET A 280 -5.22 -7.49 23.02
CA MET A 280 -5.72 -6.98 21.76
C MET A 280 -7.19 -6.67 21.96
N ASN A 281 -7.64 -5.60 21.33
CA ASN A 281 -9.05 -5.23 21.29
C ASN A 281 -9.48 -5.04 19.84
N ASP A 282 -10.78 -5.23 19.59
CA ASP A 282 -11.43 -5.09 18.29
C ASP A 282 -11.94 -3.67 18.03
N LEU A 283 -11.56 -2.69 18.87
CA LEU A 283 -12.01 -1.31 18.81
C LEU A 283 -10.88 -0.31 18.48
N ASN A 284 -9.68 -0.80 18.15
CA ASN A 284 -8.49 0.03 17.93
C ASN A 284 -8.17 0.98 19.10
N GLN A 285 -8.52 0.59 20.32
CA GLN A 285 -8.20 1.34 21.54
C GLN A 285 -6.73 1.19 21.87
N GLU A 286 -6.15 2.24 22.46
CA GLU A 286 -4.77 2.26 22.94
C GLU A 286 -4.49 1.08 23.87
N GLU A 287 -3.35 0.42 23.66
CA GLU A 287 -2.81 -0.60 24.57
C GLU A 287 -1.45 -0.14 25.08
N VAL A 288 -1.42 0.29 26.35
CA VAL A 288 -0.24 0.92 26.96
C VAL A 288 0.91 -0.08 27.13
N SER A 289 0.62 -1.38 27.20
CA SER A 289 1.66 -2.42 27.30
C SER A 289 2.58 -2.51 26.07
N ARG A 290 2.26 -1.81 24.97
CA ARG A 290 3.08 -1.76 23.75
C ARG A 290 4.28 -0.82 23.86
N TYR A 291 4.26 0.11 24.79
CA TYR A 291 5.28 1.16 24.88
C TYR A 291 6.44 0.76 25.79
N VAL A 292 7.63 1.25 25.45
CA VAL A 292 8.81 1.19 26.33
C VAL A 292 9.28 2.59 26.72
N PRO A 293 9.87 2.76 27.91
CA PRO A 293 10.50 4.02 28.29
C PRO A 293 11.66 4.39 27.34
N LEU A 294 11.78 5.68 27.04
CA LEU A 294 12.75 6.20 26.06
C LEU A 294 14.18 5.80 26.40
N ASP A 295 14.58 5.93 27.65
CA ASP A 295 15.89 5.59 28.23
C ASP A 295 16.33 4.15 27.94
N THR A 296 15.38 3.23 27.71
CA THR A 296 15.70 1.83 27.40
C THR A 296 16.12 1.58 25.95
N CYS A 297 15.91 2.54 25.05
CA CYS A 297 16.16 2.39 23.61
C CYS A 297 17.63 2.58 23.25
N ASP A 298 18.22 1.63 22.53
CA ASP A 298 19.60 1.75 22.05
C ASP A 298 19.70 2.54 20.74
N TYR A 299 18.70 2.37 19.88
CA TYR A 299 18.55 3.05 18.60
C TYR A 299 17.16 3.63 18.45
N ILE A 300 17.02 4.74 17.73
CA ILE A 300 15.73 5.37 17.43
C ILE A 300 15.67 5.71 15.95
N VAL A 301 14.54 5.45 15.31
CA VAL A 301 14.25 5.93 13.96
C VAL A 301 13.15 6.97 14.05
N ASP A 302 13.43 8.17 13.52
CA ASP A 302 12.48 9.27 13.55
C ASP A 302 12.61 10.21 12.35
N LEU A 303 11.53 10.93 12.04
CA LEU A 303 11.50 12.01 11.05
C LEU A 303 11.68 13.37 11.74
N GLU A 304 12.78 14.06 11.43
CA GLU A 304 13.11 15.38 11.96
C GLU A 304 12.20 16.46 11.35
N THR A 305 11.09 16.76 12.02
CA THR A 305 10.18 17.86 11.70
C THR A 305 10.24 18.95 12.76
N PRO A 306 11.10 19.99 12.62
CA PRO A 306 11.28 21.01 13.66
C PRO A 306 9.98 21.73 14.06
N ASP A 307 9.04 21.88 13.14
CA ASP A 307 7.78 22.61 13.37
C ASP A 307 6.67 21.75 14.00
N GLN A 308 6.91 20.46 14.21
CA GLN A 308 5.92 19.51 14.72
C GLN A 308 6.52 18.73 15.89
N THR A 309 6.71 19.42 17.01
CA THR A 309 7.25 18.84 18.25
C THR A 309 6.19 18.89 19.35
N THR A 310 6.04 17.79 20.06
CA THR A 310 5.20 17.68 21.26
C THR A 310 6.01 17.07 22.40
N ALA A 311 5.42 16.97 23.59
CA ALA A 311 6.07 16.29 24.72
C ALA A 311 6.32 14.79 24.43
N LEU A 312 5.44 14.15 23.64
CA LEU A 312 5.55 12.73 23.26
C LEU A 312 6.35 12.53 21.97
N GLU A 313 6.44 13.55 21.11
CA GLU A 313 7.17 13.53 19.84
C GLU A 313 8.24 14.62 19.83
N PRO A 314 9.27 14.52 20.69
CA PRO A 314 10.32 15.52 20.74
C PRO A 314 11.26 15.42 19.54
N ASN A 315 11.98 16.50 19.26
CA ASN A 315 13.03 16.48 18.24
C ASN A 315 14.31 15.84 18.80
N PHE A 316 14.49 14.54 18.55
CA PHE A 316 15.69 13.78 18.95
C PHE A 316 16.98 14.39 18.40
N GLY A 317 16.90 15.11 17.29
CA GLY A 317 18.01 15.81 16.68
C GLY A 317 18.59 16.96 17.50
N LEU A 318 17.84 17.49 18.46
CA LEU A 318 18.30 18.53 19.40
C LEU A 318 18.90 17.93 20.67
N MET A 319 18.69 16.63 20.95
CA MET A 319 19.19 15.92 22.12
C MET A 319 20.61 15.39 21.90
N THR A 320 21.55 16.27 21.56
CA THR A 320 22.92 15.90 21.16
C THR A 320 23.76 15.30 22.29
N ASP A 321 23.34 15.49 23.54
CA ASP A 321 23.90 14.90 24.75
C ASP A 321 23.43 13.46 24.99
N VAL A 322 22.29 13.07 24.41
CA VAL A 322 21.67 11.75 24.59
C VAL A 322 21.81 10.88 23.34
N PHE A 323 21.73 11.46 22.14
CA PHE A 323 21.70 10.75 20.88
C PHE A 323 22.70 11.31 19.87
N THR A 324 23.37 10.41 19.15
CA THR A 324 24.17 10.72 17.97
C THR A 324 23.39 10.35 16.71
N ARG A 325 23.49 11.17 15.66
CA ARG A 325 22.97 10.84 14.33
C ARG A 325 23.92 9.85 13.68
N LEU A 326 23.41 8.68 13.29
CA LEU A 326 24.19 7.68 12.54
C LEU A 326 24.02 7.85 11.03
N TYR A 327 22.76 7.82 10.57
CA TYR A 327 22.43 7.94 9.15
C TYR A 327 21.20 8.81 9.00
N SER A 328 21.18 9.68 7.98
CA SER A 328 20.05 10.54 7.66
C SER A 328 19.79 10.50 6.17
N HIS A 329 18.54 10.26 5.78
CA HIS A 329 18.09 10.25 4.39
C HIS A 329 16.96 11.27 4.19
N PRO A 330 16.91 11.97 3.04
CA PRO A 330 15.88 12.98 2.80
C PRO A 330 14.51 12.32 2.60
N PHE A 331 13.49 12.85 3.26
CA PHE A 331 12.11 12.38 3.18
C PHE A 331 11.14 13.55 2.96
N LEU A 332 10.23 13.42 2.01
CA LEU A 332 9.37 14.54 1.60
C LEU A 332 8.36 14.92 2.68
N VAL A 333 8.28 16.23 2.97
CA VAL A 333 7.27 16.80 3.87
C VAL A 333 6.05 17.20 3.05
N SER A 334 4.98 16.40 3.17
CA SER A 334 3.76 16.56 2.38
C SER A 334 3.11 17.93 2.57
N SER A 335 3.06 18.47 3.79
CA SER A 335 2.40 19.75 4.11
C SER A 335 3.09 20.97 3.48
N LYS A 336 4.41 20.91 3.27
CA LYS A 336 5.22 22.00 2.70
C LYS A 336 5.45 21.87 1.19
N SER A 337 5.05 20.74 0.60
CA SER A 337 5.32 20.43 -0.80
C SER A 337 4.08 20.62 -1.67
N HIS A 338 4.27 21.14 -2.88
CA HIS A 338 3.18 21.32 -3.82
C HIS A 338 2.56 19.97 -4.23
N TRP A 339 1.22 19.90 -4.23
CA TRP A 339 0.48 18.64 -4.37
C TRP A 339 0.77 17.89 -5.68
N PHE A 340 1.02 18.61 -6.78
CA PHE A 340 1.28 18.03 -8.09
C PHE A 340 2.72 17.52 -8.20
N TYR A 341 3.70 18.30 -7.74
CA TYR A 341 5.13 17.99 -7.87
C TYR A 341 5.61 16.91 -6.90
N ARG A 342 4.87 16.69 -5.80
CA ARG A 342 5.06 15.54 -4.92
C ARG A 342 4.40 14.26 -5.45
N ALA A 343 3.51 14.36 -6.44
CA ALA A 343 2.77 13.24 -7.04
C ALA A 343 3.36 12.77 -8.38
N PHE A 344 3.85 13.70 -9.20
CA PHE A 344 4.49 13.46 -10.49
C PHE A 344 5.82 14.21 -10.58
N PHE A 345 6.82 13.55 -11.15
CA PHE A 345 8.16 14.09 -11.29
C PHE A 345 8.27 14.87 -12.58
N ILE A 346 8.62 16.14 -12.45
CA ILE A 346 9.04 17.00 -13.54
C ILE A 346 10.44 17.51 -13.21
N PRO A 347 11.44 17.24 -14.07
CA PRO A 347 12.80 17.73 -13.89
C PRO A 347 12.83 19.23 -13.58
N TYR A 348 13.72 19.63 -12.65
CA TYR A 348 13.88 21.00 -12.14
C TYR A 348 12.69 21.57 -11.34
N LEU A 349 11.46 21.50 -11.86
CA LEU A 349 10.27 22.03 -11.20
C LEU A 349 9.93 21.27 -9.92
N SER A 350 10.01 19.93 -9.95
CA SER A 350 9.76 19.15 -8.75
C SER A 350 10.76 19.49 -7.65
N VAL A 351 12.04 19.68 -7.98
CA VAL A 351 13.07 20.03 -6.99
C VAL A 351 12.78 21.38 -6.32
N LYS A 352 12.33 22.37 -7.09
CA LYS A 352 12.02 23.72 -6.60
C LYS A 352 10.79 23.78 -5.70
N HIS A 353 9.82 22.88 -5.91
CA HIS A 353 8.50 22.94 -5.28
C HIS A 353 8.22 21.82 -4.25
N THR A 354 9.23 21.03 -3.89
CA THR A 354 9.14 20.01 -2.85
C THR A 354 10.12 20.29 -1.73
N SER A 355 9.68 20.14 -0.48
CA SER A 355 10.50 20.29 0.71
C SER A 355 10.73 18.95 1.39
N PHE A 356 11.93 18.75 1.93
CA PHE A 356 12.35 17.52 2.57
C PHE A 356 12.75 17.76 4.03
N ALA A 357 12.56 16.74 4.85
CA ALA A 357 13.05 16.61 6.21
C ALA A 357 14.02 15.42 6.29
N SER A 358 14.80 15.34 7.37
CA SER A 358 15.75 14.25 7.58
C SER A 358 15.05 13.09 8.28
N TYR A 359 14.95 11.94 7.62
CA TYR A 359 14.57 10.68 8.24
C TYR A 359 15.83 10.01 8.77
N THR A 360 15.98 9.97 10.09
CA THR A 360 17.26 9.75 10.75
C THR A 360 17.24 8.53 11.66
N LEU A 361 18.30 7.73 11.59
CA LEU A 361 18.66 6.74 12.59
C LEU A 361 19.56 7.39 13.64
N TYR A 362 19.13 7.33 14.88
CA TYR A 362 19.87 7.78 16.04
C TYR A 362 20.42 6.59 16.82
N GLN A 363 21.59 6.78 17.42
CA GLN A 363 22.16 5.89 18.40
C GLN A 363 22.25 6.61 19.74
N ARG A 364 21.80 5.95 20.81
CA ARG A 364 21.93 6.50 22.16
C ARG A 364 23.41 6.55 22.55
N ILE A 365 23.87 7.65 23.11
CA ILE A 365 25.21 7.74 23.70
C ILE A 365 25.19 6.94 25.01
N PRO A 366 26.12 5.99 25.21
CA PRO A 366 26.21 5.29 26.49
C PRO A 366 26.42 6.30 27.62
N PRO A 367 25.71 6.17 28.76
CA PRO A 367 25.93 7.05 29.89
C PRO A 367 27.41 7.02 30.27
N THR A 368 28.02 8.20 30.43
CA THR A 368 29.44 8.37 30.74
C THR A 368 29.80 7.96 32.17
N VAL A 369 28.82 7.59 32.99
CA VAL A 369 29.02 7.23 34.40
C VAL A 369 28.72 5.75 34.60
N LYS A 370 29.77 4.98 34.92
CA LYS A 370 29.63 3.71 35.63
C LYS A 370 28.98 4.03 36.97
N ALA A 371 27.74 3.58 37.17
CA ALA A 371 27.20 3.39 38.52
C ALA A 371 27.82 2.12 39.11
#